data_AF-A0A5E9AQU7-F1
#
_entry.id   AF-A0A5E9AQU7-F1
#
_cell.length_a   1.000
_cell.length_b   1.000
_cell.length_c   1.000
_cell.angle_alpha   90.00
_cell.angle_beta   90.00
_cell.angle_gamma   90.00
#
_symmetry.space_group_name_H-M   'P 1'
#
loop_
_entity.id
_entity.type
_entity.pdbx_description
1 polymer ?
#
loop_
_entity_poly.entity_id
_entity_poly.type
_entity_poly.pdbx_seq_one_letter_code
_entity_poly.pdbx_strand_id
1 'polypeptide(L)'
;MREPTLPIVPTSPDATRWRLEQAAKYLADVAEPGQAVLNSLCGVREILFAACESLDLASQFPALLPKLSQLTADACPILANDGAMSPERAYWGLGRTNDLLTSLAPSVRTARISHVAIFVAELTIAFHRRQLMLAGQEIFEEFLERSAAPDFAAPPTAIH
;
A
#
# COMPACT_ATOMS: atom_id res chain seq x y z
N MET A 1 18.43 -20.74 10.62
CA MET A 1 18.29 -19.28 10.87
C MET A 1 16.83 -19.02 11.22
N ARG A 2 16.53 -18.43 12.39
CA ARG A 2 15.18 -17.90 12.64
C ARG A 2 15.06 -16.60 11.85
N GLU A 3 14.00 -16.46 11.06
CA GLU A 3 13.69 -15.19 10.41
C GLU A 3 13.60 -14.07 11.46
N PRO A 4 14.12 -12.86 11.16
CA PRO A 4 13.91 -11.71 12.02
C PRO A 4 12.40 -11.45 12.09
N THR A 5 11.82 -11.80 13.23
CA THR A 5 10.44 -11.46 13.54
C THR A 5 10.43 -10.01 13.96
N LEU A 6 9.73 -9.17 13.20
CA LEU A 6 9.36 -7.83 13.67
C LEU A 6 8.79 -7.96 15.09
N PRO A 7 9.04 -7.02 16.01
CA PRO A 7 8.47 -7.07 17.35
C PRO A 7 6.95 -7.02 17.24
N ILE A 8 6.31 -8.19 17.28
CA ILE A 8 4.86 -8.33 17.36
C ILE A 8 4.52 -7.98 18.81
N VAL A 9 4.04 -6.75 19.02
CA VAL A 9 3.29 -6.35 20.24
C VAL A 9 2.27 -7.45 20.54
N PRO A 10 2.04 -7.87 21.80
CA PRO A 10 1.10 -8.95 22.10
C PRO A 10 -0.23 -8.72 21.37
N THR A 11 -0.55 -9.63 20.45
CA THR A 11 -1.69 -9.54 19.57
C THR A 11 -2.96 -9.77 20.37
N SER A 12 -3.74 -8.70 20.58
CA SER A 12 -5.09 -8.82 21.13
C SER A 12 -6.11 -8.80 19.99
N PRO A 13 -7.17 -9.61 20.05
CA PRO A 13 -8.28 -9.53 19.09
C PRO A 13 -8.87 -8.12 18.98
N ASP A 14 -8.85 -7.35 20.07
CA ASP A 14 -9.31 -5.96 20.08
C ASP A 14 -8.41 -5.03 19.26
N ALA A 15 -7.09 -5.20 19.32
CA ALA A 15 -6.16 -4.44 18.50
C ALA A 15 -6.36 -4.76 17.02
N THR A 16 -6.48 -6.05 16.67
CA THR A 16 -6.76 -6.47 15.29
C THR A 16 -8.09 -5.92 14.78
N ARG A 17 -9.16 -5.97 15.61
CA ARG A 17 -10.45 -5.34 15.27
C ARG A 17 -10.29 -3.86 14.99
N TRP A 18 -9.62 -3.14 15.89
CA TRP A 18 -9.41 -1.71 15.75
C TRP A 18 -8.70 -1.38 14.43
N ARG A 19 -7.66 -2.14 14.05
CA ARG A 19 -6.98 -1.97 12.75
C ARG A 19 -7.93 -2.15 11.58
N LEU A 20 -8.74 -3.21 11.58
CA LEU A 20 -9.70 -3.47 10.51
C LEU A 20 -10.77 -2.37 10.43
N GLU A 21 -11.18 -1.79 11.56
CA GLU A 21 -12.09 -0.65 11.58
C GLU A 21 -11.43 0.62 11.03
N GLN A 22 -10.15 0.87 11.34
CA GLN A 22 -9.40 1.96 10.71
C GLN A 22 -9.25 1.73 9.20
N ALA A 23 -8.96 0.50 8.78
CA ALA A 23 -8.89 0.17 7.36
C ALA A 23 -10.20 0.50 6.65
N ALA A 24 -11.33 0.18 7.26
CA ALA A 24 -12.64 0.48 6.70
C ALA A 24 -12.91 1.99 6.59
N LYS A 25 -12.42 2.80 7.53
CA LYS A 25 -12.52 4.27 7.43
C LYS A 25 -11.69 4.78 6.26
N TYR A 26 -10.40 4.45 6.23
CA TYR A 26 -9.51 4.89 5.16
C TYR A 26 -10.01 4.45 3.77
N LEU A 27 -10.46 3.21 3.61
CA LEU A 27 -10.96 2.74 2.32
C LEU A 27 -12.28 3.41 1.90
N ALA A 28 -13.12 3.81 2.86
CA ALA A 28 -14.32 4.60 2.55
C ALA A 28 -13.98 6.01 2.03
N ASP A 29 -12.85 6.56 2.48
CA ASP A 29 -12.39 7.90 2.13
C ASP A 29 -11.55 7.92 0.83
N VAL A 30 -11.36 6.78 0.14
CA VAL A 30 -10.57 6.72 -1.11
C VAL A 30 -11.15 7.58 -2.22
N ALA A 31 -12.46 7.83 -2.23
CA ALA A 31 -13.10 8.72 -3.19
C ALA A 31 -12.79 10.20 -2.97
N GLU A 32 -12.12 10.57 -1.87
CA GLU A 32 -11.72 11.95 -1.62
C GLU A 32 -10.72 12.45 -2.68
N PRO A 33 -11.02 13.58 -3.34
CA PRO A 33 -10.16 14.11 -4.40
C PRO A 33 -8.71 14.32 -3.94
N GLY A 34 -7.77 13.73 -4.68
CA GLY A 34 -6.34 13.87 -4.43
C GLY A 34 -5.80 13.06 -3.25
N GLN A 35 -6.64 12.30 -2.55
CA GLN A 35 -6.23 11.46 -1.41
C GLN A 35 -6.35 9.96 -1.68
N ALA A 36 -6.81 9.54 -2.86
CA ALA A 36 -7.02 8.13 -3.21
C ALA A 36 -5.83 7.22 -2.86
N VAL A 37 -4.60 7.63 -3.19
CA VAL A 37 -3.38 6.86 -2.89
C VAL A 37 -3.08 6.81 -1.40
N LEU A 38 -3.23 7.93 -0.69
CA LEU A 38 -2.97 8.00 0.75
C LEU A 38 -3.97 7.13 1.52
N ASN A 39 -5.25 7.29 1.22
CA ASN A 39 -6.33 6.55 1.85
C ASN A 39 -6.25 5.05 1.51
N SER A 40 -5.89 4.70 0.27
CA SER A 40 -5.59 3.31 -0.11
C SER A 40 -4.38 2.76 0.65
N LEU A 41 -3.29 3.52 0.75
CA LEU A 41 -2.08 3.14 1.50
C LEU A 41 -2.40 2.83 2.96
N CYS A 42 -3.08 3.75 3.65
CA CYS A 42 -3.44 3.58 5.04
C CYS A 42 -4.37 2.37 5.24
N GLY A 43 -5.40 2.23 4.39
CA GLY A 43 -6.33 1.12 4.45
C GLY A 43 -5.67 -0.25 4.25
N VAL A 44 -4.91 -0.39 3.16
CA VAL A 44 -4.21 -1.64 2.83
C VAL A 44 -3.16 -2.00 3.89
N ARG A 45 -2.44 -1.02 4.43
CA ARG A 45 -1.45 -1.25 5.50
C ARG A 45 -2.08 -1.82 6.76
N GLU A 46 -3.22 -1.29 7.19
CA GLU A 46 -3.90 -1.81 8.38
C GLU A 46 -4.44 -3.23 8.16
N ILE A 47 -4.93 -3.57 6.96
CA ILE A 47 -5.30 -4.95 6.60
C ILE A 47 -4.07 -5.87 6.64
N LEU A 48 -2.94 -5.42 6.09
CA LEU A 48 -1.69 -6.19 6.12
C LEU A 48 -1.25 -6.49 7.55
N PHE A 49 -1.25 -5.48 8.43
CA PHE A 49 -0.87 -5.68 9.83
C PHE A 49 -1.85 -6.58 10.57
N ALA A 50 -3.15 -6.41 10.38
CA ALA A 50 -4.15 -7.33 10.92
C ALA A 50 -3.90 -8.78 10.44
N ALA A 51 -3.53 -8.96 9.16
CA ALA A 51 -3.25 -10.27 8.60
C ALA A 51 -1.96 -10.92 9.12
N CYS A 52 -0.94 -10.12 9.48
CA CYS A 52 0.27 -10.59 10.15
C CYS A 52 0.02 -10.96 11.62
N GLU A 53 -0.89 -10.24 12.27
CA GLU A 53 -1.20 -10.39 13.69
C GLU A 53 -2.19 -11.54 13.98
N SER A 54 -3.01 -11.91 13.00
CA SER A 54 -4.04 -12.94 13.11
C SER A 54 -3.91 -14.02 12.04
N LEU A 55 -4.05 -15.29 12.45
CA LEU A 55 -3.97 -16.44 11.55
C LEU A 55 -5.21 -16.58 10.65
N ASP A 56 -6.38 -16.18 11.15
CA ASP A 56 -7.66 -16.31 10.45
C ASP A 56 -8.60 -15.15 10.78
N LEU A 57 -8.52 -14.11 9.96
CA LEU A 57 -9.38 -12.93 10.09
C LEU A 57 -10.84 -13.28 9.83
N ALA A 58 -11.12 -14.22 8.91
CA ALA A 58 -12.47 -14.52 8.46
C ALA A 58 -13.30 -15.18 9.55
N SER A 59 -12.69 -16.11 10.29
CA SER A 59 -13.34 -16.72 11.45
C SER A 59 -13.46 -15.77 12.64
N GLN A 60 -12.50 -14.85 12.82
CA GLN A 60 -12.48 -13.94 13.98
C GLN A 60 -13.38 -12.71 13.83
N PHE A 61 -13.53 -12.19 12.60
CA PHE A 61 -14.27 -10.94 12.32
C PHE A 61 -15.29 -11.10 11.17
N PRO A 62 -16.20 -12.09 11.22
CA PRO A 62 -17.06 -12.45 10.10
C PRO A 62 -18.00 -11.31 9.64
N ALA A 63 -18.36 -10.39 10.54
CA ALA A 63 -19.21 -9.24 10.20
C ALA A 63 -18.45 -8.10 9.50
N LEU A 64 -17.15 -7.97 9.73
CA LEU A 64 -16.35 -6.83 9.27
C LEU A 64 -15.73 -7.09 7.88
N LEU A 65 -15.36 -8.34 7.60
CA LEU A 65 -14.67 -8.68 6.36
C LEU A 65 -15.49 -8.46 5.08
N PRO A 66 -16.80 -8.76 5.01
CA PRO A 66 -17.60 -8.47 3.82
C PRO A 66 -17.61 -6.97 3.49
N LYS A 67 -17.70 -6.11 4.52
CA LYS A 67 -17.63 -4.66 4.36
C LYS A 67 -16.26 -4.23 3.81
N LEU A 68 -15.18 -4.73 4.39
CA LEU A 68 -13.82 -4.42 3.92
C LEU A 68 -13.58 -4.92 2.49
N SER A 69 -14.12 -6.09 2.15
CA SER A 69 -14.00 -6.66 0.81
C SER A 69 -14.69 -5.77 -0.21
N GLN A 70 -15.92 -5.30 0.09
CA GLN A 70 -16.63 -4.36 -0.76
C GLN A 70 -15.86 -3.04 -0.90
N LEU A 71 -15.40 -2.45 0.20
CA LEU A 71 -14.63 -1.20 0.16
C LEU A 71 -13.33 -1.35 -0.63
N THR A 72 -12.66 -2.51 -0.55
CA THR A 72 -11.46 -2.80 -1.35
C THR A 72 -11.79 -2.89 -2.84
N ALA A 73 -12.92 -3.49 -3.18
CA ALA A 73 -13.40 -3.57 -4.56
C ALA A 73 -13.78 -2.19 -5.12
N ASP A 74 -14.43 -1.34 -4.31
CA ASP A 74 -14.85 0.01 -4.68
C ASP A 74 -13.65 0.97 -4.83
N ALA A 75 -12.65 0.84 -3.97
CA ALA A 75 -11.40 1.62 -4.05
C ALA A 75 -10.58 1.30 -5.32
N CYS A 76 -10.74 0.09 -5.86
CA CYS A 76 -9.92 -0.41 -6.96
C CYS A 76 -9.97 0.42 -8.24
N PRO A 77 -11.14 0.68 -8.86
CA PRO A 77 -11.21 1.56 -10.02
C PRO A 77 -10.80 2.99 -9.71
N ILE A 78 -10.96 3.48 -8.48
CA ILE A 78 -10.57 4.85 -8.11
C ILE A 78 -9.05 4.97 -8.12
N LEU A 79 -8.35 4.07 -7.42
CA LEU A 79 -6.89 4.06 -7.36
C LEU A 79 -6.28 3.81 -8.75
N ALA A 80 -6.87 2.90 -9.55
CA ALA A 80 -6.41 2.61 -10.90
C ALA A 80 -6.47 3.82 -11.84
N ASN A 81 -7.39 4.76 -11.60
CA ASN A 81 -7.57 5.97 -12.40
C ASN A 81 -6.98 7.24 -11.77
N ASP A 82 -6.38 7.15 -10.58
CA ASP A 82 -5.81 8.31 -9.89
C ASP A 82 -4.50 8.82 -10.55
N GLY A 83 -3.88 8.00 -11.41
CA GLY A 83 -2.70 8.37 -12.20
C GLY A 83 -1.38 8.27 -11.45
N ALA A 84 -1.39 8.02 -10.14
CA ALA A 84 -0.16 7.86 -9.34
C ALA A 84 0.52 6.48 -9.50
N MET A 85 -0.19 5.48 -10.03
CA MET A 85 0.35 4.16 -10.38
C MET A 85 -0.41 3.57 -11.57
N SER A 86 0.14 2.53 -12.19
CA SER A 86 -0.53 1.88 -13.32
C SER A 86 -1.82 1.17 -12.88
N PRO A 87 -2.86 1.11 -13.73
CA PRO A 87 -4.08 0.39 -13.42
C PRO A 87 -3.83 -1.07 -13.04
N GLU A 88 -2.96 -1.77 -13.77
CA GLU A 88 -2.63 -3.17 -13.54
C GLU A 88 -2.10 -3.39 -12.12
N ARG A 89 -1.25 -2.47 -11.66
CA ARG A 89 -0.66 -2.50 -10.32
C ARG A 89 -1.71 -2.30 -9.24
N ALA A 90 -2.64 -1.38 -9.44
CA ALA A 90 -3.76 -1.16 -8.53
C ALA A 90 -4.67 -2.41 -8.46
N TYR A 91 -5.06 -2.97 -9.61
CA TYR A 91 -5.91 -4.17 -9.68
C TYR A 91 -5.27 -5.38 -9.01
N TRP A 92 -3.99 -5.64 -9.31
CA TRP A 92 -3.26 -6.74 -8.70
C TRP A 92 -3.09 -6.53 -7.20
N GLY A 93 -2.66 -5.33 -6.78
CA GLY A 93 -2.45 -5.01 -5.38
C GLY A 93 -3.70 -5.16 -4.52
N LEU A 94 -4.79 -4.49 -4.89
CA LEU A 94 -6.05 -4.55 -4.15
C LEU A 94 -6.73 -5.92 -4.23
N GLY A 95 -6.57 -6.64 -5.35
CA GLY A 95 -6.98 -8.05 -5.43
C GLY A 95 -6.27 -8.93 -4.41
N ARG A 96 -4.94 -8.76 -4.22
CA ARG A 96 -4.18 -9.49 -3.20
C ARG A 96 -4.53 -9.05 -1.78
N THR A 97 -4.85 -7.78 -1.57
CA THR A 97 -5.38 -7.30 -0.28
C THR A 97 -6.71 -7.98 0.03
N ASN A 98 -7.61 -8.09 -0.95
CA ASN A 98 -8.90 -8.75 -0.78
C ASN A 98 -8.75 -10.26 -0.47
N ASP A 99 -7.78 -10.94 -1.10
CA ASP A 99 -7.47 -12.35 -0.79
C ASP A 99 -7.20 -12.55 0.72
N LEU A 100 -6.52 -11.59 1.40
CA LEU A 100 -6.23 -11.67 2.84
C LEU A 100 -7.47 -11.60 3.74
N LEU A 101 -8.59 -11.08 3.23
CA LEU A 101 -9.88 -11.02 3.91
C LEU A 101 -10.68 -12.32 3.77
N THR A 102 -10.12 -13.35 3.14
CA THR A 102 -10.72 -14.68 3.01
C THR A 102 -9.92 -15.72 3.77
N SER A 103 -10.52 -16.88 4.04
CA SER A 103 -9.79 -18.00 4.61
C SER A 103 -8.83 -18.58 3.57
N LEU A 104 -7.55 -18.68 3.91
CA LEU A 104 -6.49 -19.13 3.01
C LEU A 104 -5.67 -20.24 3.68
N ALA A 105 -5.19 -21.19 2.86
CA ALA A 105 -4.18 -22.14 3.31
C ALA A 105 -2.92 -21.39 3.81
N PRO A 106 -2.23 -21.87 4.87
CA PRO A 106 -1.11 -21.15 5.47
C PRO A 106 0.00 -20.73 4.50
N SER A 107 0.37 -21.62 3.58
CA SER A 107 1.41 -21.34 2.57
C SER A 107 0.99 -20.24 1.58
N VAL A 108 -0.27 -20.24 1.18
CA VAL A 108 -0.85 -19.19 0.31
C VAL A 108 -0.92 -17.87 1.07
N ARG A 109 -1.34 -17.91 2.34
CA ARG A 109 -1.42 -16.72 3.20
C ARG A 109 -0.08 -16.02 3.33
N THR A 110 1.00 -16.74 3.63
CA THR A 110 2.34 -16.16 3.73
C THR A 110 2.76 -15.46 2.43
N ALA A 111 2.54 -16.11 1.28
CA ALA A 111 2.83 -15.49 -0.01
C ALA A 111 1.96 -14.24 -0.28
N ARG A 112 0.69 -14.25 0.12
CA ARG A 112 -0.21 -13.09 0.00
C ARG A 112 0.23 -11.93 0.88
N ILE A 113 0.64 -12.19 2.12
CA ILE A 113 1.22 -11.18 3.01
C ILE A 113 2.41 -10.49 2.33
N SER A 114 3.34 -11.26 1.74
CA SER A 114 4.49 -10.70 1.03
C SER A 114 4.08 -9.85 -0.18
N HIS A 115 3.13 -10.31 -1.00
CA HIS A 115 2.65 -9.52 -2.14
C HIS A 115 1.98 -8.21 -1.70
N VAL A 116 1.17 -8.24 -0.64
CA VAL A 116 0.52 -7.03 -0.12
C VAL A 116 1.54 -6.10 0.53
N ALA A 117 2.58 -6.62 1.19
CA ALA A 117 3.68 -5.80 1.70
C ALA A 117 4.44 -5.07 0.58
N ILE A 118 4.70 -5.76 -0.54
CA ILE A 118 5.27 -5.13 -1.75
C ILE A 118 4.32 -4.03 -2.23
N PHE A 119 3.03 -4.30 -2.35
CA PHE A 119 2.05 -3.31 -2.79
C PHE A 119 1.97 -2.09 -1.85
N VAL A 120 2.07 -2.27 -0.53
CA VAL A 120 2.16 -1.16 0.44
C VAL A 120 3.40 -0.29 0.18
N ALA A 121 4.55 -0.90 -0.11
CA ALA A 121 5.75 -0.15 -0.44
C ALA A 121 5.57 0.67 -1.73
N GLU A 122 4.86 0.11 -2.71
CA GLU A 122 4.59 0.76 -3.99
C GLU A 122 3.61 1.93 -3.85
N LEU A 123 2.56 1.77 -3.05
CA LEU A 123 1.66 2.85 -2.64
C LEU A 123 2.40 3.97 -1.90
N THR A 124 3.36 3.60 -1.04
CA THR A 124 4.22 4.56 -0.33
C THR A 124 5.07 5.36 -1.30
N ILE A 125 5.69 4.70 -2.28
CA ILE A 125 6.46 5.37 -3.35
C ILE A 125 5.56 6.30 -4.17
N ALA A 126 4.39 5.82 -4.60
CA ALA A 126 3.42 6.62 -5.37
C ALA A 126 2.97 7.87 -4.60
N PHE A 127 2.69 7.72 -3.29
CA PHE A 127 2.36 8.83 -2.41
C PHE A 127 3.48 9.86 -2.34
N HIS A 128 4.72 9.43 -2.07
CA HIS A 128 5.85 10.34 -1.96
C HIS A 128 6.20 11.02 -3.29
N ARG A 129 6.11 10.31 -4.42
CA ARG A 129 6.27 10.91 -5.76
C ARG A 129 5.27 12.06 -5.96
N ARG A 130 4.01 11.85 -5.59
CA ARG A 130 2.98 12.89 -5.68
C ARG A 130 3.29 14.09 -4.79
N GLN A 131 3.77 13.86 -3.56
CA GLN A 131 4.20 14.96 -2.67
C GLN A 131 5.36 15.76 -3.27
N LEU A 132 6.36 15.10 -3.88
CA LEU A 132 7.48 15.76 -4.54
C LEU A 132 7.02 16.61 -5.73
N MET A 133 6.15 16.07 -6.60
CA MET A 133 5.59 16.81 -7.74
C MET A 133 4.81 18.05 -7.28
N LEU A 134 3.98 17.91 -6.23
CA LEU A 134 3.23 19.04 -5.66
C LEU A 134 4.14 20.11 -5.04
N ALA A 135 5.31 19.70 -4.53
CA ALA A 135 6.34 20.60 -4.02
C ALA A 135 7.23 21.20 -5.13
N GLY A 136 6.93 20.93 -6.41
CA GLY A 136 7.72 21.40 -7.55
C GLY A 136 9.11 20.77 -7.64
N GLN A 137 9.33 19.63 -6.98
CA GLN A 137 10.58 18.89 -7.06
C GLN A 137 10.53 17.92 -8.24
N GLU A 138 11.60 17.90 -9.03
CA GLU A 138 11.76 16.91 -10.11
C GLU A 138 11.87 15.52 -9.51
N ILE A 139 11.18 14.56 -10.15
CA ILE A 139 11.31 13.16 -9.79
C ILE A 139 12.62 12.64 -10.40
N PHE A 140 13.27 11.71 -9.70
CA PHE A 140 14.54 11.11 -10.08
C PHE A 140 14.62 10.69 -11.56
N GLU A 141 13.53 10.24 -12.18
CA GLU A 141 13.50 9.84 -13.58
C GLU A 141 13.71 11.02 -14.54
N GLU A 142 13.05 12.17 -14.33
CA GLU A 142 13.27 13.40 -15.13
C GLU A 142 14.66 13.99 -14.90
N PHE A 143 15.15 13.92 -13.66
CA PHE A 143 16.52 14.31 -13.33
C PHE A 143 17.55 13.39 -14.02
N LEU A 144 17.36 12.08 -14.01
CA LEU A 144 18.25 11.11 -14.65
C LEU A 144 18.25 11.26 -16.18
N GLU A 145 17.08 11.44 -16.79
CA GLU A 145 16.96 11.69 -18.24
C GLU A 145 17.68 12.98 -18.65
N ARG A 146 17.57 14.06 -17.87
CA ARG A 146 18.32 15.29 -18.09
C ARG A 146 19.82 15.18 -17.79
N SER A 147 20.19 14.44 -16.75
CA SER A 147 21.59 14.23 -16.37
C SER A 147 22.33 13.31 -17.35
N ALA A 148 21.59 12.47 -18.09
CA ALA A 148 22.11 11.69 -19.20
C ALA A 148 22.27 12.51 -20.49
N ALA A 149 21.77 13.75 -20.54
CA ALA A 149 22.01 14.65 -21.64
C ALA A 149 23.45 15.22 -21.60
N PRO A 150 24.13 15.36 -22.76
CA PRO A 150 25.54 15.72 -22.84
C PRO A 150 25.90 17.07 -22.18
N ASP A 151 24.93 17.96 -21.99
CA ASP A 151 25.15 19.30 -21.40
C ASP A 151 25.43 19.27 -19.88
N PHE A 152 25.07 18.19 -19.17
CA PHE A 152 25.33 18.03 -17.73
C PHE A 152 26.65 17.30 -17.42
N ALA A 153 27.32 16.74 -18.43
CA ALA A 153 28.61 16.04 -18.30
C ALA A 153 29.82 16.99 -18.25
N ALA A 154 29.59 18.32 -18.25
CA ALA A 154 30.67 19.27 -18.03
C ALA A 154 31.15 19.14 -16.57
N PRO A 155 32.44 18.83 -16.33
CA PRO A 155 32.95 18.74 -14.97
C PRO A 155 32.73 20.08 -14.25
N PRO A 156 32.35 20.07 -12.96
CA PRO A 156 32.15 21.29 -12.22
C PRO A 156 33.43 22.11 -12.28
N THR A 157 33.34 23.34 -12.80
CA THR A 157 34.46 24.26 -12.78
C THR A 157 34.73 24.58 -11.32
N ALA A 158 35.82 24.03 -10.77
CA ALA A 158 36.25 24.34 -9.42
C ALA A 158 36.51 25.85 -9.34
N ILE A 159 35.64 26.56 -8.62
CA ILE A 159 35.90 27.95 -8.24
C ILE A 159 36.73 27.87 -6.95
N HIS A 160 38.01 28.23 -7.05
CA HIS A 160 38.88 28.49 -5.91
C HIS A 160 38.71 29.93 -5.41
#